data_AF-A0A7X0CNX6-F1
#
_entry.id   AF-A0A7X0CNX6-F1
#
_cell.length_a   1.000
_cell.length_b   1.000
_cell.length_c   1.000
_cell.angle_alpha   90.00
_cell.angle_beta   90.00
_cell.angle_gamma   90.00
#
_symmetry.space_group_name_H-M   'P 1'
#
loop_
_entity.id
_entity.type
_entity.pdbx_description
1 polymer ?
#
loop_
_entity_poly.entity_id
_entity_poly.type
_entity_poly.pdbx_seq_one_letter_code
_entity_poly.pdbx_strand_id
1 'polypeptide(L)'
;MAFSEQEIQELKEIVPSLSAADEGGYTYILMENLKLPANCKPALVDALLCPMLKEGYQSRLYFSEKPVGCNTTLNWNANVRILGRTWYGISWQTPAGLKLKEMLLVHLKAFS
;
A
#
# COMPACT_ATOMS: atom_id res chain seq x y z
N MET A 1 6.05 17.81 -0.88
CA MET A 1 6.18 17.66 0.59
C MET A 1 6.44 16.19 0.85
N ALA A 2 7.71 15.85 1.08
CA ALA A 2 8.11 14.50 1.45
C ALA A 2 7.77 14.29 2.93
N PHE A 3 7.17 13.14 3.25
CA PHE A 3 6.74 12.75 4.59
C PHE A 3 7.82 13.00 5.64
N SER A 4 7.41 13.35 6.87
CA SER A 4 8.36 13.57 7.96
C SER A 4 9.21 12.32 8.20
N GLU A 5 10.48 12.50 8.55
CA GLU A 5 11.41 11.40 8.83
C GLU A 5 10.86 10.43 9.89
N GLN A 6 10.11 10.95 10.87
CA GLN A 6 9.41 10.15 11.87
C GLN A 6 8.38 9.19 11.25
N GLU A 7 7.59 9.63 10.28
CA GLU A 7 6.58 8.76 9.64
C GLU A 7 7.24 7.63 8.86
N ILE A 8 8.33 7.93 8.17
CA ILE A 8 9.10 6.93 7.45
C ILE A 8 9.73 5.95 8.45
N GLN A 9 10.28 6.44 9.57
CA GLN A 9 10.86 5.61 10.60
C GLN A 9 9.83 4.67 11.25
N GLU A 10 8.64 5.18 11.56
CA GLU A 10 7.52 4.37 12.08
C GLU A 10 7.06 3.31 11.07
N LEU A 11 7.07 3.64 9.78
CA LEU A 11 6.75 2.68 8.72
C LEU A 11 7.82 1.60 8.58
N LYS A 12 9.11 1.95 8.76
CA LYS A 12 10.23 0.99 8.77
C LYS A 12 10.13 -0.05 9.87
N GLU A 13 9.45 0.25 10.98
CA GLU A 13 9.20 -0.75 12.03
C GLU A 13 8.27 -1.88 11.58
N ILE A 14 7.37 -1.60 10.62
CA ILE A 14 6.44 -2.57 10.05
C ILE A 14 7.03 -3.22 8.81
N VAL A 15 7.61 -2.40 7.93
CA VAL A 15 8.21 -2.84 6.66
C VAL A 15 9.64 -2.29 6.59
N PRO A 16 10.65 -3.08 6.96
CA PRO A 16 12.03 -2.60 7.01
C PRO A 16 12.56 -2.20 5.62
N SER A 17 12.09 -2.87 4.56
CA SER A 17 12.46 -2.58 3.18
C SER A 17 11.45 -1.65 2.54
N LEU A 18 11.69 -0.34 2.66
CA LEU A 18 10.88 0.68 2.00
C LEU A 18 11.72 1.62 1.15
N SER A 19 11.16 2.04 0.02
CA SER A 19 11.76 2.96 -0.94
C SER A 19 10.71 3.97 -1.38
N ALA A 20 11.04 5.27 -1.35
CA ALA A 20 10.18 6.30 -1.91
C ALA A 20 10.55 6.52 -3.38
N ALA A 21 9.55 6.67 -4.24
CA ALA A 21 9.73 6.93 -5.65
C ALA A 21 8.63 7.87 -6.15
N ASP A 22 8.98 8.80 -7.04
CA ASP A 22 8.03 9.71 -7.68
C ASP A 22 7.74 9.27 -9.11
N GLU A 23 6.46 9.29 -9.49
CA GLU A 23 6.06 9.04 -10.88
C GLU A 23 4.79 9.81 -11.24
N GLY A 24 4.79 10.50 -12.39
CA GLY A 24 3.63 11.23 -12.88
C GLY A 24 3.11 12.31 -11.93
N GLY A 25 3.98 12.91 -11.10
CA GLY A 25 3.61 13.92 -10.11
C GLY A 25 3.05 13.36 -8.79
N TYR A 26 3.02 12.03 -8.63
CA TYR A 26 2.64 11.36 -7.39
C TYR A 26 3.85 10.74 -6.70
N THR A 27 3.86 10.78 -5.37
CA THR A 27 4.85 10.08 -4.55
C THR A 27 4.30 8.73 -4.14
N TYR A 28 5.08 7.69 -4.41
CA TYR A 28 4.79 6.31 -4.10
C TYR A 28 5.82 5.80 -3.08
N ILE A 29 5.35 5.01 -2.12
CA ILE A 29 6.20 4.32 -1.15
C ILE A 29 6.15 2.84 -1.48
N LEU A 30 7.21 2.35 -2.11
CA LEU A 30 7.46 0.93 -2.34
C LEU A 30 7.83 0.27 -1.02
N MET A 31 7.18 -0.83 -0.71
CA MET A 31 7.35 -1.65 0.48
C MET A 31 7.60 -3.07 0.01
N GLU A 32 8.85 -3.50 0.08
CA GLU A 32 9.25 -4.84 -0.34
C GLU A 32 9.04 -5.82 0.80
N ASN A 33 8.56 -7.03 0.49
CA ASN A 33 8.30 -8.08 1.49
C ASN A 33 7.32 -7.64 2.60
N LEU A 34 6.24 -6.93 2.23
CA LEU A 34 5.16 -6.61 3.17
C LEU A 34 4.52 -7.91 3.67
N LYS A 35 4.54 -8.07 4.99
CA LYS A 35 3.93 -9.23 5.65
C LYS A 35 2.41 -9.09 5.71
N LEU A 36 1.72 -9.98 5.01
CA LEU A 36 0.27 -10.08 5.06
C LEU A 36 -0.19 -10.92 6.27
N PRO A 37 -1.45 -10.76 6.71
CA PRO A 37 -2.00 -11.60 7.77
C PRO A 37 -1.98 -13.09 7.38
N ALA A 38 -1.90 -13.98 8.37
CA ALA A 38 -1.59 -15.41 8.17
C ALA A 38 -2.51 -16.18 7.22
N ASN A 39 -3.73 -15.68 6.99
CA ASN A 39 -4.70 -16.26 6.07
C ASN A 39 -4.41 -15.93 4.59
N CYS A 40 -3.57 -14.92 4.33
CA CYS A 40 -3.21 -14.48 2.99
C CYS A 40 -2.04 -15.29 2.42
N LYS A 41 -2.12 -15.63 1.14
CA LYS A 41 -1.03 -16.21 0.36
C LYS A 41 -0.73 -15.36 -0.87
N PRO A 42 0.54 -15.00 -1.13
CA PRO A 42 1.72 -15.32 -0.33
C PRO A 42 1.76 -14.55 0.99
N ALA A 43 2.51 -15.05 1.98
CA ALA A 43 2.65 -14.40 3.29
C ALA A 43 3.46 -13.09 3.23
N LEU A 44 4.30 -12.96 2.20
CA LEU A 44 5.10 -11.77 1.90
C LEU A 44 4.79 -11.36 0.47
N VAL A 45 4.52 -10.09 0.25
CA VAL A 45 4.26 -9.53 -1.08
C VAL A 45 4.85 -8.13 -1.17
N ASP A 46 5.29 -7.71 -2.35
CA ASP A 46 5.66 -6.32 -2.55
C ASP A 46 4.41 -5.46 -2.69
N ALA A 47 4.39 -4.33 -1.98
CA ALA A 47 3.29 -3.38 -1.99
C ALA A 47 3.78 -1.97 -2.31
N LEU A 48 2.88 -1.15 -2.86
CA LEU A 48 3.14 0.22 -3.25
C LEU A 48 2.03 1.09 -2.67
N LEU A 49 2.36 1.94 -1.70
CA LEU A 49 1.41 2.88 -1.10
C LEU A 49 1.47 4.21 -1.83
N CYS A 50 0.32 4.67 -2.28
CA CYS A 50 0.09 6.02 -2.79
C CYS A 50 -0.71 6.79 -1.73
N PRO A 51 -0.07 7.56 -0.84
CA PRO A 51 -0.71 8.36 0.20
C PRO A 51 -1.28 9.70 -0.31
N MET A 52 -1.38 9.87 -1.62
CA MET A 52 -1.89 11.08 -2.27
C MET A 52 -3.29 10.84 -2.83
N LEU A 53 -4.08 11.91 -2.87
CA LEU A 53 -5.42 11.88 -3.43
C LEU A 53 -5.37 11.54 -4.93
N LYS A 54 -5.90 10.36 -5.28
CA LYS A 54 -5.91 9.85 -6.66
C LYS A 54 -7.26 9.26 -6.96
N GLU A 55 -7.90 9.74 -8.04
CA GLU A 55 -9.20 9.24 -8.52
C GLU A 55 -10.29 9.24 -7.43
N GLY A 56 -10.28 10.24 -6.53
CA GLY A 56 -11.25 10.37 -5.44
C GLY A 56 -10.92 9.57 -4.18
N TYR A 57 -9.88 8.74 -4.18
CA TYR A 57 -9.39 8.04 -2.99
C TYR A 57 -8.30 8.84 -2.28
N GLN A 58 -8.41 8.95 -0.95
CA GLN A 58 -7.42 9.65 -0.11
C GLN A 58 -6.06 8.94 -0.12
N SER A 59 -6.06 7.61 -0.14
CA SER A 59 -4.89 6.78 -0.39
C SER A 59 -5.26 5.55 -1.21
N ARG A 60 -4.28 5.00 -1.92
CA ARG A 60 -4.40 3.70 -2.59
C ARG A 60 -3.21 2.82 -2.25
N LEU A 61 -3.49 1.56 -1.95
CA LEU A 61 -2.47 0.53 -1.79
C LEU A 61 -2.52 -0.41 -3.00
N TYR A 62 -1.38 -0.60 -3.62
CA TYR A 62 -1.20 -1.52 -4.72
C TYR A 62 -0.26 -2.66 -4.32
N PHE A 63 -0.38 -3.80 -4.99
CA PHE A 63 0.39 -5.01 -4.72
C PHE A 63 0.97 -5.56 -6.01
N SER A 64 2.17 -6.13 -5.96
CA SER A 64 2.82 -6.74 -7.13
C SER A 64 2.07 -7.98 -7.61
N GLU A 65 1.34 -8.66 -6.71
CA GLU A 65 0.45 -9.77 -7.01
C GLU A 65 -0.81 -9.71 -6.15
N LYS A 66 -1.84 -10.45 -6.55
CA LYS A 66 -3.11 -10.52 -5.81
C LYS A 66 -3.03 -11.60 -4.74
N PRO A 67 -2.86 -11.27 -3.45
CA PRO A 67 -2.94 -12.27 -2.40
C PRO A 67 -4.32 -12.95 -2.39
N VAL A 68 -4.29 -14.26 -2.20
CA VAL A 68 -5.46 -15.17 -2.18
C VAL A 68 -5.62 -15.79 -0.79
N GLY A 69 -6.84 -16.18 -0.42
CA GLY A 69 -7.15 -16.71 0.92
C GLY A 69 -7.34 -15.66 2.01
N CYS A 70 -7.10 -14.39 1.69
CA CYS A 70 -7.47 -13.23 2.51
C CYS A 70 -9.00 -13.06 2.60
N ASN A 71 -9.42 -12.04 3.36
CA ASN A 71 -10.78 -11.52 3.32
C ASN A 71 -11.31 -11.35 1.87
N THR A 72 -12.36 -12.12 1.54
CA THR A 72 -12.94 -12.21 0.19
C THR A 72 -13.67 -10.95 -0.26
N THR A 73 -13.88 -9.98 0.64
CA THR A 73 -14.61 -8.73 0.34
C THR A 73 -13.77 -7.68 -0.38
N LEU A 74 -12.46 -7.91 -0.56
CA LEU A 74 -11.57 -6.97 -1.23
C LEU A 74 -11.78 -6.97 -2.75
N ASN A 75 -12.20 -5.82 -3.27
CA ASN A 75 -12.41 -5.62 -4.70
C ASN A 75 -11.11 -5.18 -5.37
N TRP A 76 -10.54 -6.06 -6.20
CA TRP A 76 -9.33 -5.82 -7.00
C TRP A 76 -9.68 -5.22 -8.36
N ASN A 77 -10.08 -3.95 -8.38
CA ASN A 77 -10.55 -3.30 -9.62
C ASN A 77 -9.48 -2.42 -10.30
N ALA A 78 -8.37 -2.12 -9.63
CA ALA A 78 -7.30 -1.32 -10.21
C ALA A 78 -6.15 -2.21 -10.70
N ASN A 79 -5.80 -2.11 -11.98
CA ASN A 79 -4.55 -2.64 -12.53
C ASN A 79 -3.82 -1.50 -13.23
N VAL A 80 -2.65 -1.14 -12.71
CA VAL A 80 -1.88 0.03 -13.17
C VAL A 80 -0.42 -0.32 -13.29
N ARG A 81 0.29 0.33 -14.22
CA ARG A 81 1.73 0.19 -14.35
C ARG A 81 2.41 1.40 -13.72
N ILE A 82 3.18 1.17 -12.67
CA ILE A 82 3.88 2.21 -11.90
C ILE A 82 5.33 1.76 -11.69
N LEU A 83 6.30 2.66 -11.89
CA LEU A 83 7.74 2.40 -11.82
C LEU A 83 8.17 1.24 -12.74
N GLY A 84 7.54 1.16 -13.91
CA GLY A 84 7.79 0.11 -14.90
C GLY A 84 7.24 -1.29 -14.55
N ARG A 85 6.68 -1.50 -13.35
CA ARG A 85 6.07 -2.77 -12.90
C ARG A 85 4.54 -2.69 -12.90
N THR A 86 3.89 -3.84 -13.06
CA THR A 86 2.42 -3.95 -12.98
C THR A 86 2.01 -4.13 -11.54
N TRP A 87 1.03 -3.34 -11.11
CA TRP A 87 0.51 -3.36 -9.75
C TRP A 87 -1.01 -3.53 -9.75
N TYR A 88 -1.50 -4.21 -8.73
CA TYR A 88 -2.91 -4.48 -8.48
C TYR A 88 -3.38 -3.69 -7.27
N GLY A 89 -4.27 -2.73 -7.48
CA GLY A 89 -4.82 -1.91 -6.41
C GLY A 89 -6.13 -2.49 -5.87
N ILE A 90 -6.29 -2.38 -4.56
CA ILE A 90 -7.56 -2.67 -3.89
C ILE A 90 -8.42 -1.41 -3.80
N SER A 91 -9.72 -1.56 -4.03
CA SER A 91 -10.69 -0.48 -3.80
C SER A 91 -11.05 -0.42 -2.32
N TRP A 92 -10.19 0.19 -1.52
CA TRP A 92 -10.42 0.42 -0.08
C TRP A 92 -10.28 1.91 0.25
N GLN A 93 -11.30 2.48 0.88
CA GLN A 93 -11.32 3.89 1.23
C GLN A 93 -10.77 4.08 2.65
N THR A 94 -9.69 4.87 2.74
CA THR A 94 -9.10 5.28 4.02
C THR A 94 -9.62 6.65 4.45
N PRO A 95 -9.67 6.93 5.76
CA PRO A 95 -9.88 8.28 6.28
C PRO A 95 -8.85 9.27 5.74
N ALA A 96 -9.27 10.52 5.52
CA ALA A 96 -8.37 11.61 5.15
C ALA A 96 -7.48 12.02 6.35
N GLY A 97 -6.26 12.46 6.07
CA GLY A 97 -5.35 13.01 7.09
C GLY A 97 -4.65 11.97 7.97
N LEU A 98 -4.69 10.69 7.60
CA LEU A 98 -3.92 9.64 8.29
C LEU A 98 -2.43 9.73 7.99
N LYS A 99 -1.62 9.28 8.94
CA LYS A 99 -0.20 9.02 8.76
C LYS A 99 0.07 7.84 7.83
N LEU A 100 1.27 7.75 7.24
CA LEU A 100 1.66 6.63 6.35
C LEU A 100 1.42 5.26 7.01
N LYS A 101 1.86 5.12 8.25
CA LYS A 101 1.68 3.92 9.06
C LYS A 101 0.21 3.60 9.32
N GLU A 102 -0.59 4.61 9.67
CA GLU A 102 -2.01 4.42 9.92
C GLU A 102 -2.76 4.03 8.65
N MET A 103 -2.44 4.65 7.51
CA MET A 103 -2.96 4.27 6.21
C MET A 103 -2.66 2.80 5.90
N LEU A 104 -1.41 2.38 6.06
CA LEU A 104 -1.01 0.99 5.86
C LEU A 104 -1.78 0.04 6.80
N LEU A 105 -1.87 0.37 8.09
CA LEU A 105 -2.59 -0.45 9.06
C LEU A 105 -4.08 -0.58 8.74
N VAL A 106 -4.74 0.50 8.29
CA VAL A 106 -6.14 0.45 7.84
C VAL A 106 -6.30 -0.47 6.64
N HIS A 107 -5.38 -0.40 5.67
CA HIS A 107 -5.39 -1.31 4.53
C HIS A 107 -5.16 -2.76 4.98
N LEU A 108 -4.15 -3.03 5.81
CA LEU A 108 -3.86 -4.38 6.34
C LEU A 108 -5.03 -4.94 7.14
N LYS A 109 -5.73 -4.10 7.92
CA LYS A 109 -6.93 -4.48 8.65
C LYS A 109 -8.07 -4.93 7.73
N ALA A 110 -8.12 -4.44 6.49
CA ALA A 110 -9.09 -4.90 5.50
C ALA A 110 -8.83 -6.34 5.03
N PHE A 111 -7.61 -6.86 5.19
CA PHE A 111 -7.22 -8.24 4.87
C PHE A 111 -7.38 -9.22 6.05
N SER A 112 -7.55 -8.72 7.28
CA SER A 112 -7.65 -9.54 8.50
C SER A 112 -9.08 -9.91 8.87
#